data_AF-A0A952KR17-F1
#
_entry.id   AF-A0A952KR17-F1
#
_cell.length_a   1.000
_cell.length_b   1.000
_cell.length_c   1.000
_cell.angle_alpha   90.00
_cell.angle_beta   90.00
_cell.angle_gamma   90.00
#
_symmetry.space_group_name_H-M   'P 1'
#
loop_
_entity.id
_entity.type
_entity.pdbx_description
1 polymer ?
#
loop_
_entity_poly.entity_id
_entity_poly.type
_entity_poly.pdbx_seq_one_letter_code
_entity_poly.pdbx_strand_id
1 'polypeptide(L)'
;MRRISILGATGSIGVSTLRLLEETGRPREDYVIEALTGGRNVELLAEQALKFRPRITVLADQSQWPAFRALIGNSGLDIACGDDAVIEASSRPADWVMAAIVGIAGLRPVWAAAGTGASVALANKESLVCCGRALIDRALAHGGRILPVDSEHNAIFQVLDARQADKVSKLTLTASGGPFLGRTREDLKGVTVEQALKHPNWAMGAKITIDSATLANKGLELIEASYLFDMPSDRIDVVVHPQSVIHSLVEYADGSSLAQLGTPDMRVPISYC
;
A
#
# COMPACT_ATOMS: atom_id res chain seq x y z
N MET A 1 0.86 -2.75 -23.93
CA MET A 1 1.56 -1.76 -23.09
C MET A 1 0.62 -1.33 -21.99
N ARG A 2 0.97 -1.59 -20.73
CA ARG A 2 0.13 -1.31 -19.57
C ARG A 2 0.33 0.13 -19.10
N ARG A 3 -0.76 0.83 -18.78
CA ARG A 3 -0.74 2.18 -18.19
C ARG A 3 -0.74 2.06 -16.68
N ILE A 4 0.25 2.69 -16.04
CA ILE A 4 0.50 2.58 -14.61
C ILE A 4 0.48 3.97 -13.98
N SER A 5 -0.25 4.15 -12.89
CA SER A 5 -0.14 5.35 -12.04
C SER A 5 0.40 4.98 -10.68
N ILE A 6 1.31 5.80 -10.14
CA ILE A 6 1.92 5.58 -8.82
C ILE A 6 1.63 6.79 -7.95
N LEU A 7 0.78 6.60 -6.95
CA LEU A 7 0.35 7.61 -6.00
C LEU A 7 1.21 7.49 -4.74
N GLY A 8 2.08 8.46 -4.46
CA GLY A 8 3.04 8.38 -3.35
C GLY A 8 4.38 7.73 -3.71
N ALA A 9 4.94 8.10 -4.86
CA ALA A 9 6.16 7.56 -5.47
C ALA A 9 7.43 7.69 -4.60
N THR A 10 7.50 8.73 -3.76
CA THR A 10 8.66 9.00 -2.91
C THR A 10 8.62 8.28 -1.56
N GLY A 11 7.53 7.57 -1.26
CA GLY A 11 7.43 6.72 -0.07
C GLY A 11 8.06 5.34 -0.30
N SER A 12 8.24 4.56 0.77
CA SER A 12 8.86 3.22 0.69
C SER A 12 8.21 2.30 -0.36
N ILE A 13 6.87 2.23 -0.38
CA ILE A 13 6.13 1.44 -1.37
C ILE A 13 6.30 1.97 -2.79
N GLY A 14 6.22 3.29 -2.99
CA GLY A 14 6.41 3.92 -4.31
C GLY A 14 7.82 3.68 -4.87
N VAL A 15 8.86 3.82 -4.02
CA VAL A 15 10.25 3.53 -4.38
C VAL A 15 10.43 2.06 -4.74
N SER A 16 9.89 1.14 -3.94
CA SER A 16 9.93 -0.30 -4.25
C SER A 16 9.19 -0.65 -5.55
N THR A 17 8.07 0.02 -5.83
CA THR A 17 7.31 -0.15 -7.07
C THR A 17 8.12 0.29 -8.28
N LEU A 18 8.71 1.49 -8.25
CA LEU A 18 9.55 2.00 -9.33
C LEU A 18 10.80 1.13 -9.55
N ARG A 19 11.41 0.65 -8.46
CA ARG A 19 12.56 -0.26 -8.52
C ARG A 19 12.19 -1.58 -9.21
N LEU A 20 11.06 -2.19 -8.86
CA LEU A 20 10.58 -3.39 -9.53
C LEU A 20 10.33 -3.17 -11.02
N LEU A 21 9.71 -2.04 -11.37
CA LEU A 21 9.46 -1.67 -12.77
C LEU A 21 10.75 -1.46 -13.57
N GLU A 22 11.82 -1.02 -12.92
CA GLU A 22 13.15 -0.90 -13.52
C GLU A 22 13.87 -2.25 -13.64
N GLU A 23 13.78 -3.10 -12.62
CA GLU A 23 14.47 -4.40 -12.57
C GLU A 23 13.81 -5.45 -13.49
N THR A 24 12.49 -5.35 -13.72
CA THR A 24 11.72 -6.42 -14.37
C THR A 24 10.97 -6.01 -15.64
N GLY A 25 10.79 -4.72 -15.88
CA GLY A 25 10.01 -4.21 -17.01
C GLY A 25 10.84 -3.34 -17.96
N ARG A 26 10.39 -3.24 -19.21
CA ARG A 26 10.96 -2.31 -20.19
C ARG A 26 10.04 -1.10 -20.36
N PRO A 27 10.49 0.12 -19.96
CA PRO A 27 9.73 1.34 -20.18
C PRO A 27 9.38 1.52 -21.65
N ARG A 28 8.14 1.97 -21.95
CA ARG A 28 7.60 2.20 -23.30
C ARG A 28 7.42 0.96 -24.19
N GLU A 29 7.79 -0.22 -23.71
CA GLU A 29 7.47 -1.50 -24.36
C GLU A 29 6.39 -2.22 -23.54
N ASP A 30 6.71 -2.50 -22.28
CA ASP A 30 5.84 -3.25 -21.37
C ASP A 30 4.85 -2.30 -20.67
N TYR A 31 5.31 -1.10 -20.28
CA TYR A 31 4.48 -0.12 -19.55
C TYR A 31 4.77 1.35 -19.88
N VAL A 32 3.81 2.22 -19.55
CA VAL A 32 3.97 3.67 -19.46
C VAL A 32 3.45 4.16 -18.12
N ILE A 33 4.15 5.13 -17.53
CA ILE A 33 3.68 5.77 -16.28
C ILE A 33 2.79 6.96 -16.67
N GLU A 34 1.50 6.84 -16.36
CA GLU A 34 0.50 7.88 -16.62
C GLU A 34 0.61 9.00 -15.58
N ALA A 35 0.70 8.66 -14.30
CA ALA A 35 0.86 9.64 -13.24
C ALA A 35 1.91 9.19 -12.22
N LEU A 36 2.72 10.14 -11.79
CA LEU A 36 3.65 9.98 -10.68
C LEU A 36 3.39 11.08 -9.66
N THR A 37 2.97 10.74 -8.44
CA THR A 37 2.70 11.76 -7.41
C THR A 37 3.66 11.63 -6.24
N GLY A 38 4.06 12.77 -5.66
CA GLY A 38 4.92 12.82 -4.47
C GLY A 38 4.45 13.87 -3.47
N GLY A 39 4.91 13.73 -2.23
CA GLY A 39 4.54 14.60 -1.12
C GLY A 39 5.47 15.81 -0.99
N ARG A 40 6.38 15.75 -0.01
CA ARG A 40 7.30 16.84 0.34
C ARG A 40 8.75 16.63 -0.14
N ASN A 41 9.09 15.39 -0.54
CA ASN A 41 10.43 15.03 -0.99
C ASN A 41 10.61 15.40 -2.47
N VAL A 42 10.87 16.68 -2.73
CA VAL A 42 10.92 17.23 -4.09
C VAL A 42 12.13 16.75 -4.89
N GLU A 43 13.25 16.52 -4.22
CA GLU A 43 14.49 16.03 -4.82
C GLU A 43 14.27 14.65 -5.43
N LEU A 44 13.74 13.72 -4.63
CA LEU A 44 13.48 12.36 -5.10
C LEU A 44 12.35 12.32 -6.14
N LEU A 45 11.30 13.12 -5.97
CA LEU A 45 10.22 13.18 -6.96
C LEU A 45 10.75 13.68 -8.32
N ALA A 46 11.60 14.72 -8.32
CA ALA A 46 12.19 15.25 -9.55
C ALA A 46 13.14 14.25 -10.20
N GLU A 47 13.99 13.58 -9.43
CA GLU A 47 14.87 12.51 -9.91
C GLU A 47 14.06 11.40 -10.60
N GLN A 48 13.03 10.89 -9.91
CA GLN A 48 12.15 9.85 -10.44
C GLN A 48 11.42 10.33 -11.69
N ALA A 49 10.89 11.56 -11.70
CA ALA A 49 10.19 12.12 -12.85
C ALA A 49 11.09 12.25 -14.09
N LEU A 50 12.31 12.76 -13.93
CA LEU A 50 13.27 12.92 -15.01
C LEU A 50 13.72 11.57 -15.60
N LYS A 51 13.89 10.58 -14.74
CA LYS A 51 14.27 9.20 -15.11
C LYS A 51 13.14 8.46 -15.83
N PHE A 52 11.96 8.39 -15.20
CA PHE A 52 10.85 7.56 -15.66
C PHE A 52 9.93 8.25 -16.67
N ARG A 53 10.02 9.58 -16.77
CA ARG A 53 9.28 10.42 -17.73
C ARG A 53 7.78 10.12 -17.79
N PRO A 54 7.06 10.23 -16.66
CA PRO A 54 5.62 9.98 -16.63
C PRO A 54 4.87 11.00 -17.50
N ARG A 55 3.62 10.69 -17.88
CA ARG A 55 2.77 11.65 -18.63
C ARG A 55 2.48 12.90 -17.82
N ILE A 56 2.31 12.79 -16.50
CA ILE A 56 2.25 13.92 -15.57
C ILE A 56 2.96 13.57 -14.25
N THR A 57 3.66 14.54 -13.67
CA THR A 57 4.19 14.48 -12.30
C THR A 57 3.48 15.48 -11.40
N VAL A 58 2.97 15.04 -10.25
CA VAL A 58 2.22 15.90 -9.34
C VAL A 58 2.88 15.99 -7.97
N LEU A 59 3.15 17.21 -7.52
CA LEU A 59 3.61 17.51 -6.17
C LEU A 59 2.43 17.89 -5.27
N ALA A 60 2.20 17.19 -4.17
CA ALA A 60 1.11 17.52 -3.26
C ALA A 60 1.39 18.83 -2.47
N ASP A 61 2.59 19.00 -1.93
CA ASP A 61 2.93 20.14 -1.06
C ASP A 61 3.22 21.41 -1.88
N GLN A 62 2.23 22.31 -1.94
CA GLN A 62 2.35 23.59 -2.63
C GLN A 62 3.49 24.48 -2.11
N SER A 63 3.88 24.35 -0.84
CA SER A 63 4.99 25.12 -0.28
C SER A 63 6.33 24.77 -0.93
N GLN A 64 6.44 23.55 -1.48
CA GLN A 64 7.66 23.05 -2.12
C GLN A 64 7.67 23.27 -3.64
N TRP A 65 6.59 23.82 -4.21
CA TRP A 65 6.45 23.99 -5.66
C TRP A 65 7.57 24.80 -6.33
N PRO A 66 8.07 25.92 -5.77
CA PRO A 66 9.19 26.65 -6.38
C PRO A 66 10.46 25.79 -6.49
N ALA A 67 10.78 25.02 -5.45
CA ALA A 67 11.95 24.13 -5.43
C ALA A 67 11.79 22.99 -6.44
N PHE A 68 10.61 22.37 -6.48
CA PHE A 68 10.32 21.31 -7.45
C PHE A 68 10.44 21.78 -8.90
N ARG A 69 9.88 22.96 -9.24
CA ARG A 69 10.02 23.51 -10.59
C ARG A 69 11.47 23.80 -10.97
N ALA A 70 12.28 24.28 -10.03
CA ALA A 70 13.70 24.52 -10.26
C ALA A 70 14.44 23.21 -10.59
N LEU A 71 14.12 22.11 -9.90
CA LEU A 71 14.70 20.79 -10.15
C LEU A 71 14.24 20.18 -11.49
N ILE A 72 12.98 20.37 -11.87
CA ILE A 72 12.43 19.86 -13.14
C ILE A 72 12.95 20.65 -14.35
N GLY A 73 13.16 21.96 -14.19
CA GLY A 73 13.65 22.85 -15.25
C GLY A 73 12.83 22.77 -16.54
N ASN A 74 13.50 22.89 -17.69
CA ASN A 74 12.88 22.82 -19.02
C ASN A 74 12.85 21.39 -19.58
N SER A 75 12.61 20.40 -18.73
CA SER A 75 12.63 18.98 -19.12
C SER A 75 11.50 18.55 -20.08
N GLY A 76 10.48 19.40 -20.27
CA GLY A 76 9.30 19.12 -21.10
C GLY A 76 8.32 18.13 -20.47
N LEU A 77 8.45 17.84 -19.17
CA LEU A 77 7.48 17.06 -18.41
C LEU A 77 6.26 17.92 -18.07
N ASP A 78 5.07 17.32 -18.14
CA ASP A 78 3.87 17.92 -17.58
C ASP A 78 3.92 17.81 -16.05
N ILE A 79 3.71 18.94 -15.38
CA ILE A 79 3.80 19.04 -13.92
C ILE A 79 2.63 19.81 -13.34
N ALA A 80 2.07 19.31 -12.24
CA ALA A 80 1.00 19.98 -11.50
C ALA A 80 1.27 19.94 -10.00
N CYS A 81 0.47 20.70 -9.23
CA CYS A 81 0.68 20.83 -7.80
C CYS A 81 -0.63 20.99 -7.01
N GLY A 82 -0.63 20.46 -5.78
CA GLY A 82 -1.74 20.55 -4.83
C GLY A 82 -2.61 19.29 -4.80
N ASP A 83 -3.41 19.18 -3.75
CA ASP A 83 -4.24 17.99 -3.50
C ASP A 83 -5.25 17.71 -4.62
N ASP A 84 -5.86 18.75 -5.19
CA ASP A 84 -6.82 18.57 -6.30
C ASP A 84 -6.12 18.03 -7.56
N ALA A 85 -4.87 18.44 -7.82
CA ALA A 85 -4.07 17.88 -8.91
C ALA A 85 -3.71 16.40 -8.66
N VAL A 86 -3.49 16.01 -7.40
CA VAL A 86 -3.25 14.59 -7.05
C VAL A 86 -4.50 13.76 -7.34
N ILE A 87 -5.69 14.28 -7.01
CA ILE A 87 -6.97 13.60 -7.26
C ILE A 87 -7.27 13.51 -8.75
N GLU A 88 -7.03 14.58 -9.50
CA GLU A 88 -7.16 14.59 -10.96
C GLU A 88 -6.22 13.56 -11.60
N ALA A 89 -4.95 13.55 -11.18
CA ALA A 89 -3.97 12.57 -11.65
C ALA A 89 -4.37 11.12 -11.33
N SER A 90 -5.05 10.90 -10.19
CA SER A 90 -5.57 9.58 -9.80
C SER A 90 -6.77 9.12 -10.64
N SER A 91 -7.48 10.05 -11.28
CA SER A 91 -8.62 9.76 -12.17
C SER A 91 -8.21 9.53 -13.63
N ARG A 92 -6.92 9.69 -13.95
CA ARG A 92 -6.43 9.50 -15.31
C ARG A 92 -6.57 8.04 -15.74
N PRO A 93 -6.89 7.75 -17.02
CA PRO A 93 -7.03 6.37 -17.50
C PRO A 93 -5.75 5.56 -17.31
N ALA A 94 -5.77 4.63 -16.36
CA ALA A 94 -4.70 3.69 -16.09
C ALA A 94 -5.27 2.27 -16.00
N ASP A 95 -4.45 1.27 -16.33
CA ASP A 95 -4.85 -0.13 -16.17
C ASP A 95 -4.54 -0.63 -14.75
N TRP A 96 -3.56 -0.01 -14.08
CA TRP A 96 -3.15 -0.33 -12.73
C TRP A 96 -2.69 0.91 -11.97
N VAL A 97 -3.08 1.02 -10.70
CA VAL A 97 -2.76 2.17 -9.85
C VAL A 97 -2.17 1.68 -8.53
N MET A 98 -0.92 2.07 -8.22
CA MET A 98 -0.36 1.90 -6.88
C MET A 98 -0.85 3.02 -5.98
N ALA A 99 -1.65 2.68 -4.97
CA ALA A 99 -2.12 3.59 -3.94
C ALA A 99 -1.27 3.50 -2.68
N ALA A 100 -0.21 4.31 -2.63
CA ALA A 100 0.81 4.31 -1.57
C ALA A 100 0.90 5.62 -0.79
N ILE A 101 -0.07 6.53 -0.95
CA ILE A 101 -0.16 7.75 -0.12
C ILE A 101 -0.55 7.33 1.30
N VAL A 102 0.24 7.73 2.29
CA VAL A 102 0.05 7.33 3.69
C VAL A 102 -1.17 8.04 4.31
N GLY A 103 -1.94 7.30 5.11
CA GLY A 103 -3.00 7.86 5.94
C GLY A 103 -4.23 8.32 5.16
N ILE A 104 -5.03 9.18 5.78
CA ILE A 104 -6.31 9.64 5.22
C ILE A 104 -6.15 10.49 3.96
N ALA A 105 -4.96 11.05 3.72
CA ALA A 105 -4.66 11.81 2.50
C ALA A 105 -4.78 10.94 1.23
N GLY A 106 -4.63 9.62 1.34
CA GLY A 106 -4.83 8.68 0.25
C GLY A 106 -6.29 8.44 -0.14
N LEU A 107 -7.26 8.78 0.72
CA LEU A 107 -8.68 8.43 0.52
C LEU A 107 -9.27 9.03 -0.74
N ARG A 108 -9.18 10.35 -0.93
CA ARG A 108 -9.74 11.00 -2.13
C ARG A 108 -9.06 10.50 -3.42
N PRO A 109 -7.72 10.38 -3.49
CA PRO A 109 -7.01 9.74 -4.61
C PRO A 109 -7.46 8.30 -4.90
N VAL A 110 -7.56 7.46 -3.86
CA VAL A 110 -7.97 6.05 -3.99
C VAL A 110 -9.42 5.93 -4.48
N TRP A 111 -10.32 6.74 -3.93
CA TRP A 111 -11.72 6.80 -4.37
C TRP A 111 -11.83 7.23 -5.84
N ALA A 112 -11.04 8.23 -6.24
CA ALA A 112 -10.95 8.65 -7.63
C ALA A 112 -10.49 7.50 -8.54
N ALA A 113 -9.36 6.85 -8.20
CA ALA A 113 -8.81 5.73 -8.96
C ALA A 113 -9.78 4.55 -9.08
N ALA A 114 -10.50 4.21 -8.00
CA ALA A 114 -11.51 3.15 -8.02
C ALA A 114 -12.66 3.43 -9.01
N GLY A 115 -12.93 4.68 -9.37
CA GLY A 115 -13.94 5.04 -10.36
C GLY A 115 -13.50 4.94 -11.82
N THR A 116 -12.28 4.47 -12.10
CA THR A 116 -11.69 4.49 -13.46
C THR A 116 -11.75 3.14 -14.18
N GLY A 117 -12.08 2.06 -13.47
CA GLY A 117 -11.95 0.69 -13.98
C GLY A 117 -10.55 0.09 -13.85
N ALA A 118 -9.60 0.81 -13.23
CA ALA A 118 -8.26 0.28 -12.97
C ALA A 118 -8.25 -0.85 -11.92
N SER A 119 -7.22 -1.69 -11.97
CA SER A 119 -6.82 -2.47 -10.79
C SER A 119 -6.07 -1.56 -9.81
N VAL A 120 -6.66 -1.26 -8.66
CA VAL A 120 -6.04 -0.43 -7.62
C VAL A 120 -5.28 -1.34 -6.66
N ALA A 121 -3.96 -1.34 -6.77
CA ALA A 121 -3.05 -1.96 -5.82
C ALA A 121 -2.96 -1.10 -4.56
N LEU A 122 -3.69 -1.49 -3.52
CA LEU A 122 -3.94 -0.72 -2.31
C LEU A 122 -2.92 -1.09 -1.23
N ALA A 123 -1.96 -0.20 -0.98
CA ALA A 123 -1.07 -0.24 0.19
C ALA A 123 -1.57 0.66 1.33
N ASN A 124 -2.45 1.62 1.00
CA ASN A 124 -3.05 2.54 1.96
C ASN A 124 -4.31 1.93 2.60
N LYS A 125 -4.10 1.13 3.65
CA LYS A 125 -5.18 0.49 4.43
C LYS A 125 -6.21 1.46 4.97
N GLU A 126 -5.80 2.68 5.33
CA GLU A 126 -6.68 3.69 5.92
C GLU A 126 -7.83 4.07 4.98
N SER A 127 -7.62 4.06 3.67
CA SER A 127 -8.69 4.29 2.70
C SER A 127 -9.78 3.23 2.79
N LEU A 128 -9.40 1.96 2.88
CA LEU A 128 -10.39 0.88 2.98
C LEU A 128 -11.04 0.84 4.36
N VAL A 129 -10.29 1.07 5.44
CA VAL A 129 -10.87 1.14 6.79
C VAL A 129 -11.90 2.26 6.91
N CYS A 130 -11.65 3.42 6.30
CA CYS A 130 -12.59 4.56 6.35
C CYS A 130 -13.78 4.43 5.40
N CYS A 131 -13.59 3.92 4.17
CA CYS A 131 -14.66 3.79 3.19
C CYS A 131 -15.44 2.47 3.30
N GLY A 132 -14.84 1.45 3.93
CA GLY A 132 -15.36 0.10 4.00
C GLY A 132 -15.73 -0.47 2.63
N ARG A 133 -16.83 -1.24 2.61
CA ARG A 133 -17.34 -1.91 1.41
C ARG A 133 -17.62 -0.96 0.22
N ALA A 134 -17.92 0.31 0.47
CA ALA A 134 -18.21 1.28 -0.57
C ALA A 134 -17.03 1.49 -1.55
N LEU A 135 -15.79 1.37 -1.08
CA LEU A 135 -14.61 1.47 -1.95
C LEU A 135 -14.50 0.27 -2.89
N ILE A 136 -14.74 -0.93 -2.37
CA ILE A 136 -14.71 -2.19 -3.15
C ILE A 136 -15.83 -2.18 -4.19
N ASP A 137 -17.06 -1.86 -3.77
CA ASP A 137 -18.22 -1.81 -4.66
C ASP A 137 -18.04 -0.77 -5.76
N ARG A 138 -17.43 0.39 -5.44
CA ARG A 138 -17.09 1.40 -6.44
C ARG A 138 -16.14 0.86 -7.51
N ALA A 139 -15.07 0.18 -7.11
CA ALA A 139 -14.13 -0.42 -8.04
C ALA A 139 -14.82 -1.43 -8.97
N LEU A 140 -15.60 -2.35 -8.38
CA LEU A 140 -16.33 -3.38 -9.12
C LEU A 140 -17.36 -2.78 -10.09
N ALA A 141 -18.12 -1.75 -9.66
CA ALA A 141 -19.12 -1.09 -10.50
C ALA A 141 -18.54 -0.41 -11.75
N HIS A 142 -17.24 -0.08 -11.74
CA HIS A 142 -16.53 0.50 -12.89
C HIS A 142 -15.67 -0.52 -13.64
N GLY A 143 -15.79 -1.82 -13.33
CA GLY A 143 -15.02 -2.90 -13.96
C GLY A 143 -13.57 -3.03 -13.46
N GLY A 144 -13.22 -2.31 -12.40
CA GLY A 144 -11.94 -2.40 -11.72
C GLY A 144 -11.96 -3.38 -10.54
N ARG A 145 -10.88 -3.40 -9.78
CA ARG A 145 -10.74 -4.22 -8.56
C ARG A 145 -9.76 -3.61 -7.57
N ILE A 146 -9.90 -3.95 -6.30
CA ILE A 146 -8.91 -3.64 -5.26
C ILE A 146 -7.99 -4.86 -5.12
N LEU A 147 -6.67 -4.63 -5.15
CA LEU A 147 -5.64 -5.64 -4.93
C LEU A 147 -4.90 -5.31 -3.64
N PRO A 148 -4.80 -6.25 -2.69
CA PRO A 148 -4.14 -5.98 -1.41
C PRO A 148 -2.63 -6.00 -1.55
N VAL A 149 -1.98 -4.86 -1.34
CA VAL A 149 -0.50 -4.76 -1.31
C VAL A 149 0.03 -4.95 0.10
N ASP A 150 -0.77 -4.72 1.13
CA ASP A 150 -0.36 -4.96 2.52
C ASP A 150 0.00 -6.44 2.73
N SER A 151 1.06 -6.71 3.48
CA SER A 151 1.80 -7.98 3.37
C SER A 151 0.97 -9.19 3.81
N GLU A 152 0.20 -9.03 4.89
CA GLU A 152 -0.66 -10.05 5.46
C GLU A 152 -1.87 -10.34 4.58
N HIS A 153 -2.50 -9.30 4.04
CA HIS A 153 -3.64 -9.46 3.13
C HIS A 153 -3.20 -10.00 1.78
N ASN A 154 -2.04 -9.57 1.28
CA ASN A 154 -1.48 -10.15 0.07
C ASN A 154 -1.18 -11.63 0.28
N ALA A 155 -0.62 -12.02 1.43
CA ALA A 155 -0.39 -13.41 1.79
C ALA A 155 -1.69 -14.24 1.80
N ILE A 156 -2.78 -13.73 2.38
CA ILE A 156 -4.11 -14.35 2.28
C ILE A 156 -4.53 -14.45 0.82
N PHE A 157 -4.44 -13.36 0.07
CA PHE A 157 -4.87 -13.29 -1.32
C PHE A 157 -4.12 -14.28 -2.23
N GLN A 158 -2.84 -14.55 -1.97
CA GLN A 158 -2.05 -15.52 -2.73
C GLN A 158 -2.48 -16.98 -2.51
N VAL A 159 -2.99 -17.32 -1.32
CA VAL A 159 -3.30 -18.72 -0.93
C VAL A 159 -4.79 -19.00 -0.80
N LEU A 160 -5.64 -17.98 -0.89
CA LEU A 160 -7.08 -18.11 -0.90
C LEU A 160 -7.57 -18.53 -2.29
N ASP A 161 -8.20 -19.71 -2.40
CA ASP A 161 -8.90 -20.10 -3.62
C ASP A 161 -10.29 -19.46 -3.62
N ALA A 162 -10.49 -18.45 -4.46
CA ALA A 162 -11.76 -17.74 -4.58
C ALA A 162 -12.95 -18.66 -4.90
N ARG A 163 -12.71 -19.83 -5.52
CA ARG A 163 -13.76 -20.83 -5.81
C ARG A 163 -14.18 -21.65 -4.59
N GLN A 164 -13.45 -21.51 -3.49
CA GLN A 164 -13.67 -22.22 -2.22
C GLN A 164 -13.80 -21.24 -1.05
N ALA A 165 -14.13 -19.97 -1.32
CA ALA A 165 -14.30 -18.94 -0.29
C ALA A 165 -15.35 -19.35 0.77
N ASP A 166 -16.39 -20.07 0.37
CA ASP A 166 -17.43 -20.64 1.24
C ASP A 166 -16.89 -21.73 2.21
N LYS A 167 -15.75 -22.33 1.87
CA LYS A 167 -15.07 -23.35 2.69
C LYS A 167 -13.96 -22.77 3.56
N VAL A 168 -13.57 -21.51 3.39
CA VAL A 168 -12.61 -20.86 4.29
C VAL A 168 -13.26 -20.82 5.67
N SER A 169 -12.65 -21.46 6.66
CA SER A 169 -13.13 -21.54 8.04
C SER A 169 -12.67 -20.34 8.87
N LYS A 170 -11.44 -19.85 8.63
CA LYS A 170 -10.81 -18.79 9.41
C LYS A 170 -9.63 -18.15 8.66
N LEU A 171 -9.37 -16.88 8.93
CA LEU A 171 -8.17 -16.18 8.51
C LEU A 171 -7.29 -15.93 9.73
N THR A 172 -5.97 -16.04 9.58
CA THR A 172 -5.02 -15.69 10.63
C THR A 172 -4.04 -14.64 10.12
N LEU A 173 -4.10 -13.44 10.68
CA LEU A 173 -3.16 -12.36 10.45
C LEU A 173 -1.97 -12.49 11.39
N THR A 174 -0.75 -12.54 10.85
CA THR A 174 0.44 -12.55 11.70
C THR A 174 0.88 -11.12 12.04
N ALA A 175 1.46 -10.89 13.22
CA ALA A 175 2.02 -9.60 13.62
C ALA A 175 3.47 -9.79 14.09
N SER A 176 4.36 -8.84 13.80
CA SER A 176 5.73 -8.89 14.35
C SER A 176 5.78 -8.75 15.89
N GLY A 177 4.74 -8.14 16.48
CA GLY A 177 4.71 -7.75 17.89
C GLY A 177 5.32 -6.37 18.17
N GLY A 178 5.99 -5.76 17.18
CA GLY A 178 6.61 -4.45 17.30
C GLY A 178 7.84 -4.40 18.23
N PRO A 179 8.49 -3.23 18.38
CA PRO A 179 9.70 -3.05 19.19
C PRO A 179 9.50 -3.26 20.70
N PHE A 180 8.25 -3.35 21.17
CA PHE A 180 7.93 -3.48 22.59
C PHE A 180 7.43 -4.87 22.98
N LEU A 181 7.51 -5.84 22.07
CA LEU A 181 7.23 -7.24 22.38
C LEU A 181 8.06 -7.70 23.59
N GLY A 182 7.40 -8.32 24.56
CA GLY A 182 8.03 -8.84 25.78
C GLY A 182 8.24 -7.79 26.89
N ARG A 183 7.94 -6.51 26.66
CA ARG A 183 7.97 -5.49 27.72
C ARG A 183 6.80 -5.62 28.67
N THR A 184 7.02 -5.26 29.94
CA THR A 184 5.96 -5.24 30.94
C THR A 184 5.10 -3.99 30.80
N ARG A 185 3.92 -4.01 31.43
CA ARG A 185 3.01 -2.84 31.46
C ARG A 185 3.67 -1.60 32.08
N GLU A 186 4.59 -1.79 33.03
CA GLU A 186 5.30 -0.67 33.65
C GLU A 186 6.33 -0.07 32.70
N ASP A 187 7.09 -0.91 32.01
CA ASP A 187 8.07 -0.47 30.99
C ASP A 187 7.40 0.35 29.88
N LEU A 188 6.16 -0.02 29.52
CA LEU A 188 5.38 0.64 28.46
C LEU A 188 4.99 2.08 28.82
N LYS A 189 4.93 2.47 30.09
CA LYS A 189 4.55 3.84 30.48
C LYS A 189 5.59 4.90 30.09
N GLY A 190 6.86 4.49 29.99
CA GLY A 190 8.00 5.39 29.75
C GLY A 190 8.56 5.32 28.33
N VAL A 191 7.91 4.62 27.40
CA VAL A 191 8.44 4.46 26.04
C VAL A 191 8.39 5.76 25.25
N THR A 192 9.36 5.95 24.36
CA THR A 192 9.48 7.17 23.56
C THR A 192 9.24 6.89 22.08
N VAL A 193 8.96 7.95 21.31
CA VAL A 193 8.86 7.89 19.84
C VAL A 193 10.16 7.34 19.23
N GLU A 194 11.32 7.76 19.73
CA GLU A 194 12.60 7.27 19.23
C GLU A 194 12.76 5.75 19.40
N GLN A 195 12.29 5.20 20.52
CA GLN A 195 12.29 3.76 20.75
C GLN A 195 11.30 3.04 19.83
N ALA A 196 10.11 3.61 19.63
CA ALA A 196 9.10 3.03 18.75
C ALA A 196 9.55 3.00 17.28
N LEU A 197 10.35 3.97 16.84
CA LEU A 197 10.87 4.04 15.48
C LEU A 197 11.95 2.99 15.14
N LYS A 198 12.45 2.23 16.13
CA LYS A 198 13.46 1.17 15.96
C LYS A 198 12.81 -0.20 15.74
N HIS A 199 12.09 -0.37 14.63
CA HIS A 199 11.38 -1.62 14.32
C HIS A 199 12.35 -2.78 14.06
N PRO A 200 12.11 -4.00 14.60
CA PRO A 200 13.06 -5.11 14.51
C PRO A 200 13.25 -5.68 13.10
N ASN A 201 12.17 -5.78 12.32
CA ASN A 201 12.17 -6.55 11.05
C ASN A 201 11.98 -5.73 9.77
N TRP A 202 11.49 -4.49 9.86
CA TRP A 202 10.96 -3.74 8.73
C TRP A 202 11.48 -2.31 8.74
N ALA A 203 11.88 -1.80 7.57
CA ALA A 203 12.19 -0.39 7.35
C ALA A 203 10.96 0.30 6.73
N MET A 204 10.23 1.07 7.54
CA MET A 204 8.93 1.64 7.14
C MET A 204 8.83 3.14 7.49
N GLY A 205 7.78 3.80 6.99
CA GLY A 205 7.47 5.18 7.35
C GLY A 205 7.08 5.33 8.82
N ALA A 206 7.34 6.51 9.39
CA ALA A 206 7.15 6.75 10.83
C ALA A 206 5.76 6.38 11.36
N LYS A 207 4.68 6.73 10.64
CA LYS A 207 3.30 6.46 11.07
C LYS A 207 3.04 4.96 11.28
N ILE A 208 3.29 4.13 10.26
CA ILE A 208 3.09 2.68 10.36
C ILE A 208 4.03 2.04 11.39
N THR A 209 5.25 2.59 11.57
CA THR A 209 6.17 2.13 12.60
C THR A 209 5.62 2.36 14.02
N ILE A 210 5.02 3.52 14.29
CA ILE A 210 4.33 3.80 15.57
C ILE A 210 3.11 2.91 15.75
N ASP A 211 2.31 2.72 14.70
CA ASP A 211 1.14 1.85 14.75
C ASP A 211 1.52 0.39 15.01
N SER A 212 2.65 -0.08 14.47
CA SER A 212 3.20 -1.40 14.76
C SER A 212 3.61 -1.51 16.24
N ALA A 213 4.27 -0.48 16.78
CA ALA A 213 4.68 -0.44 18.19
C ALA A 213 3.52 -0.47 19.19
N THR A 214 2.33 0.02 18.79
CA THR A 214 1.11 0.00 19.61
C THR A 214 0.17 -1.17 19.28
N LEU A 215 0.50 -1.97 18.27
CA LEU A 215 -0.38 -2.95 17.62
C LEU A 215 -1.66 -2.36 17.01
N ALA A 216 -1.82 -1.03 16.99
CA ALA A 216 -2.92 -0.36 16.29
C ALA A 216 -2.90 -0.71 14.79
N ASN A 217 -1.71 -0.92 14.21
CA ASN A 217 -1.57 -1.37 12.82
C ASN A 217 -2.37 -2.66 12.59
N LYS A 218 -2.23 -3.65 13.47
CA LYS A 218 -2.91 -4.93 13.34
C LYS A 218 -4.42 -4.83 13.56
N GLY A 219 -4.87 -3.87 14.38
CA GLY A 219 -6.29 -3.54 14.51
C GLY A 219 -6.88 -2.98 13.21
N LEU A 220 -6.16 -2.09 12.51
CA LEU A 220 -6.58 -1.59 11.19
C LEU A 220 -6.59 -2.71 10.14
N GLU A 221 -5.58 -3.56 10.14
CA GLU A 221 -5.46 -4.68 9.20
C GLU A 221 -6.54 -5.74 9.42
N LEU A 222 -7.01 -5.96 10.66
CA LEU A 222 -8.15 -6.83 10.93
C LEU A 222 -9.42 -6.29 10.26
N ILE A 223 -9.69 -4.99 10.39
CA ILE A 223 -10.83 -4.33 9.73
C ILE A 223 -10.68 -4.44 8.20
N GLU A 224 -9.49 -4.19 7.70
CA GLU A 224 -9.18 -4.28 6.26
C GLU A 224 -9.40 -5.70 5.73
N ALA A 225 -8.97 -6.75 6.44
CA ALA A 225 -9.16 -8.14 6.06
C ALA A 225 -10.64 -8.53 6.05
N SER A 226 -11.42 -8.02 7.00
CA SER A 226 -12.87 -8.24 7.02
C SER A 226 -13.55 -7.74 5.76
N TYR A 227 -13.16 -6.54 5.28
CA TYR A 227 -13.71 -6.00 4.04
C TYR A 227 -13.16 -6.68 2.77
N LEU A 228 -11.85 -6.93 2.69
CA LEU A 228 -11.21 -7.50 1.49
C LEU A 228 -11.68 -8.92 1.19
N PHE A 229 -11.90 -9.72 2.23
CA PHE A 229 -12.20 -11.15 2.11
C PHE A 229 -13.62 -11.51 2.52
N ASP A 230 -14.48 -10.50 2.77
CA ASP A 230 -15.87 -10.68 3.20
C ASP A 230 -15.99 -11.64 4.41
N MET A 231 -15.04 -11.52 5.33
CA MET A 231 -14.90 -12.41 6.50
C MET A 231 -15.38 -11.69 7.75
N PRO A 232 -16.30 -12.25 8.55
CA PRO A 232 -16.71 -11.62 9.81
C PRO A 232 -15.52 -11.62 10.79
N SER A 233 -15.45 -10.58 11.62
CA SER A 233 -14.29 -10.32 12.48
C SER A 233 -13.99 -11.41 13.50
N ASP A 234 -15.00 -12.17 13.94
CA ASP A 234 -14.87 -13.30 14.86
C ASP A 234 -14.21 -14.54 14.21
N ARG A 235 -14.01 -14.51 12.89
CA ARG A 235 -13.29 -15.53 12.11
C ARG A 235 -11.94 -15.02 11.58
N ILE A 236 -11.44 -13.91 12.12
CA ILE A 236 -10.12 -13.34 11.82
C ILE A 236 -9.31 -13.30 13.10
N ASP A 237 -8.33 -14.18 13.21
CA ASP A 237 -7.41 -14.21 14.34
C ASP A 237 -6.16 -13.37 14.09
N VAL A 238 -5.53 -13.00 15.19
CA VAL A 238 -4.23 -12.32 15.19
C VAL A 238 -3.24 -13.14 16.01
N VAL A 239 -2.11 -13.50 15.41
CA VAL A 239 -1.02 -14.21 16.08
C VAL A 239 0.27 -13.41 16.00
N VAL A 240 0.95 -13.25 17.13
CA VAL A 240 2.30 -12.65 17.13
C VAL A 240 3.31 -13.68 16.62
N HIS A 241 3.94 -13.39 15.48
CA HIS A 241 4.98 -14.15 14.83
C HIS A 241 6.23 -13.26 14.65
N PRO A 242 7.14 -13.23 15.64
CA PRO A 242 8.25 -12.26 15.68
C PRO A 242 9.26 -12.41 14.54
N GLN A 243 9.33 -13.58 13.91
CA GLN A 243 10.23 -13.82 12.78
C GLN A 243 9.74 -13.18 11.48
N SER A 244 8.43 -12.87 11.39
CA SER A 244 7.79 -12.28 10.21
C SER A 244 8.10 -13.04 8.89
N VAL A 245 8.22 -14.37 8.96
CA VAL A 245 8.47 -15.22 7.78
C VAL A 245 7.16 -15.73 7.19
N ILE A 246 6.27 -16.23 8.06
CA ILE A 246 4.88 -16.50 7.66
C ILE A 246 4.13 -15.17 7.71
N HIS A 247 3.59 -14.72 6.58
CA HIS A 247 2.91 -13.43 6.52
C HIS A 247 1.43 -13.55 6.91
N SER A 248 0.70 -14.57 6.48
CA SER A 248 -0.65 -14.90 6.99
C SER A 248 -1.07 -16.31 6.58
N LEU A 249 -2.17 -16.78 7.17
CA LEU A 249 -2.73 -18.11 6.92
C LEU A 249 -4.21 -18.05 6.56
N VAL A 250 -4.63 -19.00 5.75
CA VAL A 250 -6.03 -19.30 5.42
C VAL A 250 -6.32 -20.73 5.87
N GLU A 251 -7.28 -20.89 6.77
CA GLU A 251 -7.75 -22.19 7.24
C GLU A 251 -9.04 -22.55 6.51
N TYR A 252 -9.16 -23.82 6.11
CA TYR A 252 -10.35 -24.35 5.43
C TYR A 252 -11.12 -25.31 6.35
N ALA A 253 -12.39 -25.56 6.03
CA ALA A 253 -13.30 -26.39 6.82
C ALA A 253 -12.88 -27.88 6.90
N ASP A 254 -11.99 -28.33 6.01
CA ASP A 254 -11.41 -29.68 6.04
C ASP A 254 -10.22 -29.81 7.02
N GLY A 255 -9.85 -28.72 7.71
CA GLY A 255 -8.74 -28.65 8.65
C GLY A 255 -7.39 -28.33 8.01
N SER A 256 -7.33 -28.11 6.68
CA SER A 256 -6.10 -27.65 6.04
C SER A 256 -5.83 -26.18 6.32
N SER A 257 -4.54 -25.84 6.40
CA SER A 257 -4.07 -24.45 6.53
C SER A 257 -3.05 -24.17 5.42
N LEU A 258 -3.31 -23.14 4.63
CA LEU A 258 -2.37 -22.64 3.64
C LEU A 258 -1.76 -21.34 4.16
N ALA A 259 -0.45 -21.18 3.96
CA ALA A 259 0.29 -20.02 4.40
C ALA A 259 1.20 -19.53 3.28
N GLN A 260 1.34 -18.21 3.17
CA GLN A 260 2.36 -17.60 2.32
C GLN A 260 3.57 -17.22 3.20
N LEU A 261 4.76 -17.57 2.72
CA LEU A 261 6.02 -17.36 3.42
C LEU A 261 7.00 -16.59 2.53
N GLY A 262 7.77 -15.72 3.15
CA GLY A 262 8.79 -14.94 2.45
C GLY A 262 9.70 -14.20 3.41
N THR A 263 10.75 -13.59 2.86
CA THR A 263 11.47 -12.55 3.57
C THR A 263 10.58 -11.32 3.72
N PRO A 264 10.70 -10.53 4.80
CA PRO A 264 9.94 -9.30 5.01
C PRO A 264 10.35 -8.22 3.99
N ASP A 265 9.83 -8.34 2.77
CA ASP A 265 10.17 -7.52 1.62
C ASP A 265 8.90 -7.20 0.82
N MET A 266 8.51 -5.92 0.84
CA MET A 266 7.29 -5.44 0.15
C MET A 266 7.35 -5.59 -1.36
N ARG A 267 8.53 -5.86 -1.95
CA ARG A 267 8.60 -6.17 -3.38
C ARG A 267 7.80 -7.41 -3.75
N VAL A 268 7.69 -8.40 -2.85
CA VAL A 268 6.90 -9.61 -3.10
C VAL A 268 5.42 -9.27 -3.28
N PRO A 269 4.71 -8.64 -2.31
CA PRO A 269 3.31 -8.31 -2.50
C PRO A 269 3.07 -7.27 -3.61
N ILE A 270 3.97 -6.30 -3.79
CA ILE A 270 3.86 -5.34 -4.90
C ILE A 270 3.91 -6.05 -6.26
N SER A 271 4.84 -6.99 -6.46
CA SER A 271 4.99 -7.70 -7.74
C SER A 271 3.85 -8.68 -8.03
N TYR A 272 3.17 -9.17 -6.99
CA TYR A 272 2.00 -10.03 -7.15
C TYR A 272 0.78 -9.25 -7.67
N CYS A 273 0.64 -7.97 -7.30
CA CYS A 273 -0.48 -7.10 -7.70
C CYS A 273 -0.31 -6.52 -9.11
#